data_AF-A0A453CMG1-F1
#
_entry.id   AF-A0A453CMG1-F1
#
_cell.length_a   1.000
_cell.length_b   1.000
_cell.length_c   1.000
_cell.angle_alpha   90.00
_cell.angle_beta   90.00
_cell.angle_gamma   90.00
#
_symmetry.space_group_name_H-M   'P 1'
#
loop_
_entity.id
_entity.type
_entity.pdbx_description
1 polymer ?
#
loop_
_entity_poly.entity_id
_entity_poly.type
_entity_poly.pdbx_seq_one_letter_code
_entity_poly.pdbx_strand_id
1 'polypeptide(L)'
;QALAELLPSLANDGHRVLIFSQWTTMLDILEWALEVIGITYRRLDGGTPVIERQTIVDTFNNDLSINACLLSTRAGGQGLNLIGADTVIIHDMDFNPQMDRQAEDRCHRIGQQKPVTIYRC
;
A
#
# COMPACT_ATOMS: atom_id res chain seq x y z
N GLN A 1 -13.86 -5.55 -9.66
CA GLN A 1 -13.53 -6.72 -10.50
C GLN A 1 -12.06 -6.69 -10.93
N ALA A 2 -11.57 -5.59 -11.54
CA ALA A 2 -10.16 -5.48 -11.98
C ALA A 2 -9.11 -5.67 -10.86
N LEU A 3 -9.34 -5.13 -9.66
CA LEU A 3 -8.38 -5.24 -8.54
C LEU A 3 -8.14 -6.68 -8.05
N ALA A 4 -9.21 -7.49 -8.02
CA ALA A 4 -9.14 -8.87 -7.55
C ALA A 4 -8.37 -9.79 -8.52
N GLU A 5 -8.29 -9.43 -9.80
CA GLU A 5 -7.50 -10.14 -10.81
C GLU A 5 -6.06 -9.60 -10.87
N LEU A 6 -5.90 -8.29 -10.67
CA LEU A 6 -4.60 -7.61 -10.71
C LEU A 6 -3.69 -8.03 -9.54
N LEU A 7 -4.22 -8.08 -8.31
CA LEU A 7 -3.41 -8.34 -7.12
C LEU A 7 -2.74 -9.73 -7.13
N PRO A 8 -3.42 -10.84 -7.49
CA PRO A 8 -2.77 -12.13 -7.65
C PRO A 8 -1.70 -12.15 -8.75
N SER A 9 -1.93 -11.45 -9.88
CA SER A 9 -0.93 -11.35 -10.95
C SER A 9 0.33 -10.65 -10.46
N LEU A 10 0.17 -9.49 -9.82
CA LEU A 10 1.29 -8.72 -9.26
C LEU A 10 2.06 -9.54 -8.21
N ALA A 11 1.35 -10.24 -7.33
CA ALA A 11 1.99 -11.09 -6.32
C ALA A 11 2.79 -12.25 -6.96
N ASN A 12 2.24 -12.90 -7.99
CA ASN A 12 2.92 -13.98 -8.73
C ASN A 12 4.17 -13.48 -9.48
N ASP A 13 4.13 -12.26 -10.00
CA ASP A 13 5.26 -11.62 -10.68
C ASP A 13 6.31 -11.06 -9.68
N GLY A 14 6.09 -11.23 -8.37
CA GLY A 14 6.98 -10.76 -7.32
C GLY A 14 6.97 -9.24 -7.13
N HIS A 15 5.89 -8.59 -7.55
CA HIS A 15 5.61 -7.19 -7.27
C HIS A 15 5.02 -7.02 -5.87
N ARG A 16 5.29 -5.87 -5.27
CA ARG A 16 4.83 -5.52 -3.93
C ARG A 16 4.05 -4.23 -3.98
N VAL A 17 2.86 -4.26 -3.38
CA VAL A 17 1.82 -3.28 -3.66
C VAL A 17 1.50 -2.45 -2.42
N LEU A 18 1.45 -1.13 -2.58
CA LEU A 18 0.84 -0.21 -1.62
C LEU A 18 -0.57 0.12 -2.10
N ILE A 19 -1.57 -0.05 -1.24
CA ILE A 19 -2.96 0.28 -1.55
C ILE A 19 -3.42 1.40 -0.63
N PHE A 20 -3.77 2.54 -1.21
CA PHE A 20 -4.24 3.72 -0.49
C PHE A 20 -5.75 3.86 -0.60
N SER A 21 -6.38 4.21 0.52
CA SER A 21 -7.80 4.58 0.60
C SER A 21 -8.02 5.63 1.69
N GLN A 22 -8.98 6.54 1.50
CA GLN A 22 -9.41 7.45 2.56
C GLN A 22 -10.29 6.77 3.61
N TRP A 23 -10.98 5.69 3.23
CA TRP A 23 -12.01 5.05 4.04
C TRP A 23 -11.44 3.80 4.71
N THR A 24 -11.35 3.80 6.04
CA THR A 24 -10.92 2.60 6.78
C THR A 24 -11.88 1.43 6.58
N THR A 25 -13.16 1.71 6.34
CA THR A 25 -14.16 0.70 5.96
C THR A 25 -13.85 0.02 4.63
N MET A 26 -13.24 0.75 3.68
CA MET A 26 -12.74 0.14 2.45
C MET A 26 -11.52 -0.73 2.74
N LEU A 27 -10.62 -0.29 3.63
CA LEU A 27 -9.50 -1.14 4.06
C LEU A 27 -9.99 -2.44 4.71
N ASP A 28 -11.04 -2.41 5.52
CA ASP A 28 -11.64 -3.62 6.11
C ASP A 28 -12.13 -4.61 5.01
N ILE A 29 -12.76 -4.10 3.94
CA ILE A 29 -13.22 -4.91 2.81
C ILE A 29 -12.03 -5.47 2.02
N LEU A 30 -10.99 -4.66 1.82
CA LEU A 30 -9.78 -5.08 1.13
C LEU A 30 -9.01 -6.13 1.93
N GLU A 31 -8.93 -6.03 3.25
CA GLU A 31 -8.36 -7.06 4.11
C GLU A 31 -9.04 -8.40 3.87
N TRP A 32 -10.37 -8.43 3.98
CA TRP A 32 -11.13 -9.65 3.71
C TRP A 32 -10.88 -10.19 2.30
N ALA A 33 -10.83 -9.31 1.29
CA ALA A 33 -10.54 -9.72 -0.08
C ALA A 33 -9.13 -10.33 -0.22
N LEU A 34 -8.11 -9.71 0.39
CA LEU A 34 -6.73 -10.19 0.40
C LEU A 34 -6.59 -11.55 1.11
N GLU A 35 -7.30 -11.76 2.21
CA GLU A 35 -7.36 -13.04 2.92
C GLU A 35 -7.94 -14.14 2.03
N VAL A 36 -9.05 -13.87 1.34
CA VAL A 36 -9.72 -14.83 0.45
C VAL A 36 -8.83 -15.26 -0.71
N ILE A 37 -8.03 -14.34 -1.26
CA ILE A 37 -7.08 -14.65 -2.36
C ILE A 37 -5.71 -15.13 -1.86
N GLY A 38 -5.49 -15.18 -0.55
CA GLY A 38 -4.26 -15.69 0.05
C GLY A 38 -3.04 -14.76 -0.09
N ILE A 39 -3.25 -13.45 -0.21
CA ILE A 39 -2.16 -12.47 -0.28
C ILE A 39 -1.83 -11.99 1.13
N THR A 40 -0.55 -12.07 1.50
CA THR A 40 -0.04 -11.57 2.78
C THR A 40 0.01 -10.05 2.77
N TYR A 41 -0.42 -9.43 3.88
CA TYR A 41 -0.46 -7.99 3.96
C TYR A 41 -0.17 -7.42 5.36
N ARG A 42 0.05 -6.11 5.39
CA ARG A 42 0.03 -5.29 6.59
C ARG A 42 -0.92 -4.13 6.39
N ARG A 43 -1.48 -3.63 7.50
CA ARG A 43 -2.37 -2.47 7.50
C ARG A 43 -1.82 -1.39 8.40
N LEU A 44 -1.91 -0.15 7.93
CA LEU A 44 -1.53 1.03 8.68
C LEU A 44 -2.57 2.14 8.43
N ASP A 45 -3.28 2.51 9.47
CA ASP A 45 -4.32 3.54 9.41
C ASP A 45 -4.30 4.47 10.63
N GLY A 46 -5.36 5.25 10.81
CA GLY A 46 -5.48 6.20 11.92
C GLY A 46 -5.62 5.54 13.28
N GLY A 47 -6.09 4.29 13.35
CA GLY A 47 -6.23 3.51 14.57
C GLY A 47 -4.93 2.84 15.02
N THR A 48 -3.96 2.67 14.12
CA THR A 48 -2.65 2.08 14.45
C THR A 48 -1.87 2.97 15.43
N PRO A 49 -1.50 2.46 16.63
CA PRO A 49 -0.70 3.19 17.60
C PRO A 49 0.62 3.68 17.00
N VAL A 50 1.03 4.91 17.34
CA VAL A 50 2.25 5.54 16.77
C VAL A 50 3.49 4.67 16.98
N ILE A 51 3.61 4.01 18.12
CA ILE A 51 4.73 3.13 18.46
C ILE A 51 4.82 1.88 17.55
N GLU A 52 3.69 1.41 17.03
CA GLU A 52 3.62 0.21 16.18
C GLU A 52 3.84 0.54 14.69
N ARG A 53 3.59 1.79 14.29
CA ARG A 53 3.72 2.21 12.89
C ARG A 53 5.11 1.94 12.33
N GLN A 54 6.15 2.25 13.09
CA GLN A 54 7.53 2.00 12.66
C GLN A 54 7.80 0.50 12.52
N THR A 55 7.34 -0.31 13.46
CA THR A 55 7.47 -1.77 13.41
C THR A 55 6.78 -2.35 12.17
N ILE A 56 5.59 -1.87 11.80
CA ILE A 56 4.88 -2.32 10.61
C ILE A 56 5.65 -1.96 9.34
N VAL A 57 6.18 -0.73 9.26
CA VAL A 57 7.01 -0.29 8.12
C VAL A 57 8.28 -1.10 8.00
N ASP A 58 9.00 -1.32 9.10
CA ASP A 58 10.22 -2.11 9.12
C ASP A 58 9.95 -3.57 8.76
N THR A 59 8.85 -4.13 9.25
CA THR A 59 8.39 -5.47 8.89
C THR A 59 8.12 -5.55 7.40
N PHE A 60 7.36 -4.63 6.83
CA PHE A 60 7.09 -4.62 5.39
C PHE A 60 8.38 -4.46 4.56
N ASN A 61 9.31 -3.60 4.98
CA ASN A 61 10.55 -3.39 4.22
C ASN A 61 11.48 -4.61 4.24
N ASN A 62 11.60 -5.30 5.38
CA ASN A 62 12.55 -6.39 5.56
C ASN A 62 11.97 -7.77 5.24
N ASP A 63 10.66 -7.98 5.41
CA ASP A 63 9.99 -9.24 5.15
C ASP A 63 9.43 -9.27 3.72
N LEU A 64 10.16 -9.96 2.83
CA LEU A 64 9.77 -10.14 1.43
C LEU A 64 8.58 -11.08 1.23
N SER A 65 8.16 -11.80 2.28
CA SER A 65 6.96 -12.64 2.21
C SER A 65 5.67 -11.83 2.25
N ILE A 66 5.74 -10.52 2.54
CA ILE A 66 4.58 -9.62 2.60
C ILE A 66 4.40 -8.93 1.24
N ASN A 67 3.31 -9.25 0.57
CA ASN A 67 3.04 -8.78 -0.79
C ASN A 67 2.34 -7.41 -0.83
N ALA A 68 1.51 -7.08 0.16
CA ALA A 68 0.72 -5.86 0.15
C ALA A 68 0.81 -5.05 1.45
N CYS A 69 0.62 -3.73 1.35
CA CYS A 69 0.44 -2.85 2.50
C CYS A 69 -0.76 -1.92 2.27
N LEU A 70 -1.74 -2.01 3.15
CA LEU A 70 -2.95 -1.20 3.17
C LEU A 70 -2.71 0.07 3.98
N LEU A 71 -2.94 1.22 3.36
CA LEU A 71 -2.63 2.52 3.94
C LEU A 71 -3.85 3.41 3.87
N SER A 72 -4.21 4.02 5.00
CA SER A 72 -5.12 5.16 4.93
C SER A 72 -4.36 6.38 4.43
N THR A 73 -4.95 7.18 3.53
CA THR A 73 -4.28 8.38 2.97
C THR A 73 -3.81 9.34 4.09
N ARG A 74 -4.58 9.43 5.18
CA ARG A 74 -4.22 10.22 6.37
C ARG A 74 -3.06 9.66 7.18
N ALA A 75 -2.91 8.33 7.25
CA ALA A 75 -1.81 7.70 7.97
C ALA A 75 -0.55 7.56 7.10
N GLY A 76 -0.71 7.41 5.79
CA GLY A 76 0.37 7.42 4.80
C GLY A 76 1.07 8.78 4.65
N GLY A 77 0.37 9.89 4.91
CA GLY A 77 0.92 11.25 4.86
C GLY A 77 1.92 11.59 5.99
N GLN A 78 2.14 10.70 6.96
CA GLN A 78 2.96 10.95 8.16
C GLN A 78 4.47 10.72 7.97
N GLY A 79 4.97 10.57 6.74
CA GLY A 79 6.42 10.50 6.50
C GLY A 79 7.03 9.09 6.53
N LEU A 80 6.23 8.04 6.53
CA LEU A 80 6.68 6.65 6.55
C LEU A 80 7.43 6.27 5.26
N ASN A 81 8.45 5.42 5.38
CA ASN A 81 9.36 5.07 4.29
C ASN A 81 9.17 3.61 3.86
N LEU A 82 8.33 3.36 2.86
CA LEU A 82 7.96 2.03 2.37
C LEU A 82 8.74 1.70 1.09
N ILE A 83 10.04 1.44 1.22
CA ILE A 83 10.97 1.30 0.09
C ILE A 83 10.74 0.00 -0.69
N GLY A 84 10.22 -1.04 -0.03
CA GLY A 84 10.13 -2.37 -0.65
C GLY A 84 8.98 -2.55 -1.65
N ALA A 85 8.14 -1.55 -1.89
CA ALA A 85 7.06 -1.63 -2.85
C ALA A 85 7.43 -1.01 -4.21
N ASP A 86 6.96 -1.62 -5.28
CA ASP A 86 7.15 -1.16 -6.67
C ASP A 86 5.81 -0.82 -7.36
N THR A 87 4.67 -1.08 -6.71
CA THR A 87 3.36 -0.78 -7.26
C THR A 87 2.53 0.03 -6.25
N VAL A 88 1.85 1.07 -6.74
CA VAL A 88 0.91 1.87 -5.97
C VAL A 88 -0.48 1.74 -6.58
N ILE A 89 -1.47 1.52 -5.73
CA ILE A 89 -2.88 1.53 -6.09
C ILE A 89 -3.54 2.59 -5.23
N ILE A 90 -4.14 3.60 -5.86
CA ILE A 90 -4.98 4.59 -5.21
C ILE A 90 -6.42 4.17 -5.48
N HIS A 91 -7.09 3.59 -4.46
CA HIS A 91 -8.46 3.13 -4.61
C HIS A 91 -9.44 4.31 -4.69
N ASP A 92 -9.25 5.32 -3.85
CA ASP A 92 -10.06 6.52 -3.85
C ASP A 92 -9.16 7.74 -3.64
N MET A 93 -9.30 8.69 -4.56
CA MET A 93 -8.44 9.88 -4.64
C MET A 93 -8.81 10.88 -3.55
N ASP A 94 -7.81 11.54 -2.99
CA ASP A 94 -8.07 12.64 -2.08
C ASP A 94 -8.57 13.86 -2.84
N PHE A 95 -9.54 14.59 -2.27
CA PHE A 95 -9.96 15.88 -2.82
C PHE A 95 -8.79 16.89 -2.88
N ASN A 96 -7.75 16.68 -2.08
CA ASN A 96 -6.49 17.40 -2.16
C ASN A 96 -5.48 16.67 -3.06
N PRO A 97 -5.24 17.15 -4.30
CA PRO A 97 -4.31 16.52 -5.25
C PRO A 97 -2.84 16.52 -4.77
N GLN A 98 -2.50 17.26 -3.71
CA GLN A 98 -1.18 17.21 -3.10
C GLN A 98 -0.94 15.91 -2.32
N MET A 99 -2.00 15.31 -1.77
CA MET A 99 -1.90 14.03 -1.03
C MET A 99 -1.62 12.88 -1.98
N ASP A 100 -2.29 12.85 -3.13
CA ASP A 100 -2.03 11.84 -4.16
C ASP A 100 -0.59 11.96 -4.69
N ARG A 101 -0.14 13.18 -5.00
CA ARG A 101 1.26 13.41 -5.42
C ARG A 101 2.27 12.96 -4.35
N GLN A 102 1.94 13.18 -3.07
CA GLN A 102 2.77 12.70 -1.97
C GLN A 102 2.79 11.17 -1.88
N ALA A 103 1.68 10.48 -2.17
CA ALA A 103 1.63 9.03 -2.21
C ALA A 103 2.45 8.46 -3.39
N GLU A 104 2.40 9.11 -4.55
CA GLU A 104 3.21 8.75 -5.73
C GLU A 104 4.71 8.92 -5.46
N ASP A 105 5.10 10.06 -4.87
CA ASP A 105 6.49 10.35 -4.47
C ASP A 105 7.05 9.33 -3.46
N ARG A 106 6.21 8.57 -2.74
CA ARG A 106 6.69 7.54 -1.81
C ARG A 106 7.25 6.31 -2.51
N CYS A 107 6.76 6.00 -3.70
CA CYS A 107 7.29 4.89 -4.49
C CYS A 107 8.34 5.35 -5.50
N HIS A 108 8.22 6.58 -6.02
CA HIS A 108 9.26 7.21 -6.86
C HIS A 108 10.43 7.71 -5.99
N ARG A 109 11.35 6.80 -5.63
CA ARG A 109 12.54 7.17 -4.84
C ARG A 109 13.86 6.82 -5.52
N ILE A 110 14.87 7.67 -5.30
CA ILE A 110 16.25 7.45 -5.73
C ILE A 110 16.78 6.17 -5.06
N GLY A 111 17.05 5.14 -5.87
CA GLY A 111 17.46 3.80 -5.42
C GLY A 111 16.47 2.68 -5.77
N GLN A 112 15.26 3.02 -6.21
CA GLN A 112 14.30 2.04 -6.72
C GLN A 112 14.80 1.47 -8.06
N GLN A 113 15.06 0.16 -8.11
CA GLN A 113 15.56 -0.53 -9.30
C GLN A 113 14.43 -0.94 -10.27
N LYS A 114 13.20 -1.03 -9.76
CA LYS A 114 12.02 -1.45 -10.53
C LYS A 114 11.17 -0.23 -10.93
N PRO A 115 10.57 -0.23 -12.14
CA PRO A 115 9.66 0.82 -12.55
C PRO A 115 8.44 0.83 -11.63
N VAL A 116 8.06 2.02 -11.15
CA VAL A 116 6.91 2.16 -10.28
C VAL A 116 5.64 2.26 -11.11
N THR A 117 4.66 1.42 -10.82
CA THR A 117 3.38 1.43 -11.53
C THR A 117 2.30 2.01 -10.61
N ILE A 118 1.51 2.96 -11.14
CA ILE A 118 0.46 3.64 -10.37
C ILE A 118 -0.89 3.35 -11.03
N TYR A 119 -1.75 2.63 -10.31
CA TYR A 119 -3.15 2.40 -10.69
C TYR A 119 -4.04 3.35 -9.91
N ARG A 120 -5.00 3.98 -10.60
CA ARG A 120 -6.06 4.79 -9.99
C ARG A 120 -7.40 4.15 -10.32
N CYS A 121 -8.22 3.89 -9.32
CA CYS A 121 -9.56 3.30 -9.46
C CYS A 121 -10.67 4.34 -9.34
#